data_AF-A0A2G6HIS6-F1
#
_entry.id   AF-A0A2G6HIS6-F1
#
_cell.length_a   1.000
_cell.length_b   1.000
_cell.length_c   1.000
_cell.angle_alpha   90.00
_cell.angle_beta   90.00
_cell.angle_gamma   90.00
#
_symmetry.space_group_name_H-M   'P 1'
#
loop_
_entity.id
_entity.type
_entity.pdbx_description
1 polymer ?
#
loop_
_entity_poly.entity_id
_entity_poly.type
_entity_poly.pdbx_seq_one_letter_code
_entity_poly.pdbx_strand_id
1 'polypeptide(L)' 'MEKFVDFMSGKQGRALRFIVGAALVIITFEMDDGVWQWVLLALGALLIISAALKVCGFNLLVGRSINACPRKKK' A
#
# COMPACT_ATOMS: atom_id res chain seq x y z
N MET A 1 13.38 -7.22 -10.04
CA MET A 1 12.50 -6.30 -9.28
C MET A 1 11.21 -5.94 -10.01
N GLU A 2 11.23 -5.78 -11.33
CA GLU A 2 10.04 -5.39 -12.11
C GLU A 2 8.82 -6.30 -11.93
N LYS A 3 8.98 -7.63 -11.90
CA LYS A 3 7.87 -8.56 -11.64
C LYS A 3 7.17 -8.34 -10.29
N PHE A 4 7.94 -8.03 -9.24
CA PHE A 4 7.41 -7.74 -7.91
C PHE A 4 6.68 -6.39 -7.92
N VAL A 5 7.25 -5.38 -8.58
CA VAL A 5 6.60 -4.08 -8.74
C VAL A 5 5.31 -4.20 -9.54
N ASP A 6 5.29 -4.97 -10.64
CA ASP A 6 4.08 -5.18 -11.44
C ASP A 6 3.00 -5.92 -10.64
N PHE A 7 3.37 -6.92 -9.83
CA PHE A 7 2.44 -7.59 -8.90
C PHE A 7 1.87 -6.61 -7.87
N MET A 8 2.75 -5.85 -7.21
CA MET A 8 2.39 -4.87 -6.19
C MET A 8 1.54 -3.73 -6.79
N SER A 9 1.85 -3.25 -7.99
CA SER A 9 1.11 -2.20 -8.71
C SER A 9 -0.17 -2.73 -9.38
N GLY A 10 -0.37 -4.04 -9.46
CA GLY A 10 -1.57 -4.67 -10.00
C GLY A 10 -2.76 -4.71 -9.03
N LYS A 11 -3.89 -5.29 -9.49
CA LYS A 11 -5.12 -5.42 -8.69
C LYS A 11 -4.91 -6.26 -7.42
N GLN A 12 -4.09 -7.31 -7.49
CA GLN A 12 -3.76 -8.16 -6.33
C GLN A 12 -2.89 -7.41 -5.31
N GLY A 13 -1.83 -6.72 -5.74
CA GLY A 13 -1.03 -5.90 -4.84
C GLY A 13 -1.81 -4.75 -4.21
N ARG A 14 -2.80 -4.19 -4.92
CA ARG A 14 -3.73 -3.20 -4.39
C ARG A 14 -4.62 -3.77 -3.27
N ALA A 15 -5.14 -4.98 -3.45
CA ALA A 15 -5.88 -5.69 -2.41
C ALA A 15 -4.98 -6.00 -1.21
N LEU A 16 -3.73 -6.42 -1.47
CA LEU A 16 -2.76 -6.69 -0.42
C LEU A 16 -2.44 -5.44 0.41
N ARG A 17 -2.23 -4.27 -0.23
CA ARG A 17 -2.02 -3.00 0.51
C ARG A 17 -3.22 -2.62 1.36
N PHE A 18 -4.43 -2.88 0.87
CA PHE A 18 -5.65 -2.62 1.64
C PHE A 18 -5.74 -3.54 2.86
N ILE A 19 -5.50 -4.84 2.68
CA ILE A 19 -5.51 -5.83 3.77
C ILE A 19 -4.43 -5.53 4.80
N VAL A 20 -3.19 -5.29 4.36
CA VAL A 20 -2.06 -4.97 5.25
C VAL A 20 -2.29 -3.64 5.96
N GLY A 21 -2.78 -2.62 5.25
CA GLY A 21 -3.12 -1.32 5.85
C GLY A 21 -4.23 -1.44 6.90
N ALA A 22 -5.29 -2.20 6.61
CA ALA A 22 -6.35 -2.47 7.57
C ALA A 22 -5.85 -3.26 8.79
N ALA A 23 -5.02 -4.28 8.58
CA ALA A 23 -4.42 -5.06 9.67
C ALA A 23 -3.55 -4.18 10.58
N LEU A 24 -2.74 -3.29 10.00
CA LEU A 24 -1.93 -2.32 10.77
C LEU A 24 -2.81 -1.40 11.62
N VAL A 25 -3.91 -0.89 11.06
CA VAL A 25 -4.86 -0.05 11.80
C VAL A 25 -5.53 -0.85 12.93
N ILE A 26 -5.89 -2.12 12.71
CA ILE A 26 -6.47 -2.97 13.77
C ILE A 26 -5.46 -3.17 14.90
N ILE A 27 -4.20 -3.50 14.57
CA ILE A 27 -3.12 -3.71 15.55
C ILE A 27 -2.88 -2.45 16.38
N THR A 28 -3.04 -1.25 15.80
CA THR A 28 -2.89 -0.01 16.57
C THR A 28 -3.93 0.19 17.67
N PHE A 29 -5.08 -0.49 17.62
CA PHE A 29 -6.05 -0.44 18.72
C PHE A 29 -5.66 -1.34 19.90
N GLU A 30 -4.75 -2.30 19.70
CA GLU A 30 -4.25 -3.19 20.76
C GLU A 30 -2.92 -2.70 21.36
N MET A 31 -2.33 -1.62 20.83
CA MET A 31 -1.10 -1.04 21.36
C MET A 31 -1.42 0.03 22.42
N ASP A 32 -0.72 -0.05 23.56
CA ASP A 32 -0.72 0.99 24.59
C ASP A 32 -0.12 2.30 24.05
N ASP A 33 -0.74 3.41 24.43
CA ASP A 33 -0.48 4.77 23.93
C ASP A 33 1.02 5.09 23.83
N GLY A 34 1.53 5.04 22.61
CA GLY A 34 2.94 5.23 22.30
C GLY A 34 3.14 5.90 20.95
N VAL A 35 4.29 6.54 20.77
CA VAL A 35 4.67 7.18 19.48
C VAL A 35 4.53 6.19 18.31
N TRP A 36 4.77 4.90 18.55
CA TRP A 36 4.62 3.83 17.57
C TRP A 36 3.18 3.62 17.08
N GLN A 37 2.17 3.85 17.93
CA GLN A 37 0.77 3.75 17.54
C GLN A 37 0.44 4.77 16.44
N TRP A 38 0.88 6.02 16.61
CA TRP A 38 0.69 7.09 15.62
C TRP A 38 1.40 6.79 14.31
N VAL A 39 2.63 6.26 14.37
CA VAL A 39 3.39 5.85 13.18
C VAL A 39 2.68 4.74 12.43
N LEU A 40 2.25 3.69 13.13
CA LEU A 40 1.55 2.55 12.53
C LEU A 40 0.18 2.96 11.96
N LEU A 41 -0.54 3.85 12.65
CA LEU A 41 -1.82 4.37 12.20
C LEU A 41 -1.65 5.18 10.91
N ALA A 42 -0.66 6.08 10.88
CA ALA A 42 -0.34 6.86 9.68
C ALA A 42 0.10 5.97 8.53
N LEU A 43 0.92 4.95 8.79
CA LEU A 43 1.38 3.99 7.78
C LEU A 43 0.23 3.15 7.22
N GLY A 44 -0.64 2.64 8.10
CA GLY A 44 -1.83 1.88 7.72
C GLY A 44 -2.81 2.73 6.90
N ALA A 45 -3.07 3.96 7.33
CA ALA A 45 -3.89 4.91 6.59
C ALA A 45 -3.29 5.22 5.21
N LEU A 46 -1.98 5.47 5.11
CA LEU A 46 -1.29 5.70 3.84
C LEU A 46 -1.43 4.52 2.88
N LEU A 47 -1.31 3.28 3.37
CA LEU A 47 -1.49 2.08 2.56
C LEU A 47 -2.92 1.94 2.04
N ILE A 48 -3.91 2.22 2.89
CA ILE A 48 -5.34 2.20 2.52
C ILE A 48 -5.63 3.30 1.48
N ILE A 49 -5.14 4.52 1.70
CA ILE A 49 -5.34 5.65 0.78
C ILE A 49 -4.63 5.40 -0.55
N SER A 50 -3.39 4.91 -0.53
CA SER A 50 -2.65 4.52 -1.73
C SER A 50 -3.40 3.43 -2.52
N ALA A 51 -3.98 2.46 -1.80
CA ALA A 51 -4.88 1.50 -2.40
C ALA A 51 -6.13 2.21 -2.96
N ALA A 52 -6.84 3.07 -2.23
CA ALA A 52 -8.05 3.74 -2.70
C ALA A 52 -7.82 4.60 -3.96
N LEU A 53 -6.74 5.39 -3.99
CA LEU A 53 -6.41 6.34 -5.04
C LEU A 53 -5.80 5.71 -6.31
N LYS A 54 -5.63 4.37 -6.37
CA LYS A 54 -4.96 3.68 -7.48
C LYS A 54 -3.55 4.23 -7.75
N VAL A 55 -2.84 4.66 -6.71
CA VAL A 55 -1.49 5.20 -6.86
C VAL A 55 -0.51 4.02 -6.88
N CYS A 56 0.19 3.83 -7.99
CA CYS A 56 1.19 2.78 -8.14
C CYS A 56 2.54 3.25 -7.59
N GLY A 57 2.59 3.53 -6.29
CA GLY A 57 3.78 4.01 -5.57
C GLY A 57 5.04 3.17 -5.83
N PHE A 58 4.86 1.86 -6.00
CA PHE A 58 5.96 0.93 -6.21
C PHE A 58 6.63 1.06 -7.58
N ASN A 59 5.99 1.71 -8.56
CA ASN A 59 6.60 2.02 -9.85
C ASN A 59 7.81 2.94 -9.70
N LEU A 60 7.87 3.75 -8.65
CA LEU A 60 8.96 4.67 -8.38
C LEU A 60 10.28 3.92 -8.10
N LEU A 61 10.21 2.69 -7.57
CA LEU A 61 11.38 1.82 -7.37
C LEU A 61 12.02 1.34 -8.68
N VAL A 62 11.30 1.41 -9.79
CA VAL A 62 11.80 1.05 -11.13
C VAL A 62 11.81 2.26 -12.07
N GLY A 63 11.73 3.48 -11.52
CA GLY A 63 11.78 4.72 -12.30
C GLY A 63 10.54 4.99 -13.17
N ARG A 64 9.43 4.27 -12.97
CA ARG A 64 8.17 4.48 -13.69
C ARG A 64 7.29 5.51 -12.97
N SER A 65 6.43 6.17 -13.75
CA SER A 65 5.43 7.10 -13.20
C SER A 65 4.47 6.41 -12.23
N ILE A 66 4.13 7.13 -11.16
CA ILE A 66 3.27 6.69 -10.06
C ILE A 66 1.81 6.48 -10.53
N ASN A 67 1.43 7.16 -11.60
CA ASN A 67 0.10 7.06 -12.20
C ASN A 67 0.01 5.95 -13.27
N ALA A 68 1.14 5.37 -13.67
CA ALA A 68 1.20 4.34 -14.70
C ALA A 68 0.98 2.94 -14.12
N CYS A 69 -0.20 2.69 -13.53
CA CYS A 69 -0.52 1.34 -13.08
C CYS A 69 -0.60 0.36 -14.26
N PRO A 70 0.03 -0.82 -14.18
CA PRO A 70 -0.08 -1.82 -15.23
C PRO A 70 -1.55 -2.20 -15.38
N ARG A 71 -2.18 -1.76 -16.48
CA ARG A 71 -3.52 -2.23 -16.83
C ARG A 71 -3.40 -3.73 -17.07
N LYS A 72 -4.31 -4.51 -16.46
CA LYS A 72 -4.49 -5.93 -16.80
C LYS A 72 -4.42 -6.05 -18.32
N LYS A 73 -3.45 -6.81 -18.86
CA LYS A 73 -3.66 -7.42 -20.16
C LYS A 73 -4.89 -8.31 -19.97
N LYS A 74 -5.95 -8.01 -20.74
CA LYS A 74 -7.15 -8.85 -20.83
C LYS A 74 -6.72 -10.26 -21.22
#